data_AF-A0A250FQU1-F1
#
_entry.id   AF-A0A250FQU1-F1
#
_cell.length_a   1.000
_cell.length_b   1.000
_cell.length_c   1.000
_cell.angle_alpha   90.00
_cell.angle_beta   90.00
_cell.angle_gamma   90.00
#
_symmetry.space_group_name_H-M   'P 1'
#
loop_
_entity.id
_entity.type
_entity.pdbx_description
1 polymer ?
#
loop_
_entity_poly.entity_id
_entity_poly.type
_entity_poly.pdbx_seq_one_letter_code
_entity_poly.pdbx_strand_id
1 'polypeptide(L)'
;MNIKNFFGSIIKKQLDIDVSDSGLLINNELLLEFSVPRLTEVFGKPRISLITDEGSPYKAMYLWDSLGVYVFEKKDETLSTLAFRVVDDKDWQRRVTFDYFAFRPKGLFTGDFTIAGKSPLSYISKERCTDPFGLDVALDTWTVSCVYTEKLYKELKDLSKKAIAGRVAQEAMPFRDYEVSYVPDEAYPSKEKDPNKWAVPLSEEKCLQFKSFNFKLAVVQELMYVQEVLKPKFDVYDFCENYTKRDIDPEEYYFEIIPEVKKWFQDLPIPASLASLVTELYFDGGNEIYAQLIPFWDGEDDVFDIESLTEVDISQVPNLKTIDGTAILMSEQVKNLCKSKGISFTN
;
A
#
# COMPACT_ATOMS: atom_id res chain seq x y z
N MET A 1 -65.62 -19.74 -20.13
CA MET A 1 -64.16 -19.47 -20.20
C MET A 1 -63.94 -18.12 -19.55
N ASN A 2 -63.29 -18.07 -18.38
CA ASN A 2 -63.08 -16.84 -17.63
C ASN A 2 -61.65 -16.90 -17.07
N ILE A 3 -60.72 -16.17 -17.70
CA ILE A 3 -59.30 -16.15 -17.31
C ILE A 3 -59.11 -14.97 -16.38
N LYS A 4 -58.92 -15.29 -15.09
CA LYS A 4 -58.41 -14.36 -14.07
C LYS A 4 -56.96 -14.01 -14.44
N ASN A 5 -56.71 -12.74 -14.74
CA ASN A 5 -55.35 -12.18 -14.74
C ASN A 5 -54.89 -12.03 -13.28
N PHE A 6 -54.05 -12.97 -12.85
CA PHE A 6 -53.27 -12.86 -11.62
C PHE A 6 -52.06 -11.95 -11.90
N PHE A 7 -52.19 -10.66 -11.62
CA PHE A 7 -51.00 -9.80 -11.45
C PHE A 7 -50.41 -10.12 -10.07
N GLY A 8 -49.53 -11.12 -10.03
CA GLY A 8 -48.59 -11.29 -8.92
C GLY A 8 -47.59 -10.15 -8.96
N SER A 9 -47.81 -9.10 -8.18
CA SER A 9 -46.76 -8.18 -7.78
C SER A 9 -45.71 -9.00 -7.03
N ILE A 10 -44.57 -9.27 -7.67
CA ILE A 10 -43.40 -9.84 -6.99
C ILE A 10 -42.88 -8.73 -6.08
N ILE A 11 -43.30 -8.76 -4.81
CA ILE A 11 -42.66 -7.97 -3.77
C ILE A 11 -41.20 -8.47 -3.72
N LYS A 12 -40.27 -7.70 -4.28
CA LYS A 12 -38.84 -7.95 -4.09
C LYS A 12 -38.58 -7.83 -2.59
N LYS A 13 -38.08 -8.90 -1.96
CA LYS A 13 -37.62 -8.87 -0.57
C LYS A 13 -36.54 -7.78 -0.47
N GLN A 14 -36.85 -6.66 0.17
CA GLN A 14 -35.86 -5.64 0.49
C GLN A 14 -34.94 -6.23 1.56
N LEU A 15 -33.64 -6.25 1.28
CA LEU A 15 -32.61 -6.71 2.21
C LEU A 15 -31.94 -5.48 2.80
N ASP A 16 -31.81 -5.47 4.11
CA ASP A 16 -30.99 -4.49 4.83
C ASP A 16 -29.70 -5.19 5.28
N ILE A 17 -28.55 -4.64 4.90
CA ILE A 17 -27.23 -5.22 5.17
C ILE A 17 -26.42 -4.16 5.92
N ASP A 18 -25.96 -4.49 7.13
CA ASP A 18 -25.01 -3.66 7.87
C ASP A 18 -23.79 -4.49 8.25
N VAL A 19 -22.60 -3.93 8.08
CA VAL A 19 -21.36 -4.54 8.57
C VAL A 19 -20.75 -3.60 9.60
N SER A 20 -20.53 -4.08 10.82
CA SER A 20 -19.97 -3.29 11.91
C SER A 20 -18.96 -4.13 12.71
N ASP A 21 -18.37 -3.53 13.73
CA ASP A 21 -17.51 -4.26 14.68
C ASP A 21 -18.26 -5.39 15.40
N SER A 22 -19.59 -5.36 15.43
CA SER A 22 -20.40 -6.46 15.97
C SER A 22 -20.60 -7.63 15.00
N GLY A 23 -20.21 -7.47 13.73
CA GLY A 23 -20.29 -8.47 12.67
C GLY A 23 -21.18 -8.05 11.50
N LEU A 24 -21.57 -9.04 10.68
CA LEU A 24 -22.48 -8.87 9.55
C LEU A 24 -23.93 -9.03 10.01
N LEU A 25 -24.74 -7.98 9.90
CA LEU A 25 -26.17 -7.98 10.15
C LEU A 25 -26.95 -8.07 8.84
N ILE A 26 -27.98 -8.91 8.82
CA ILE A 26 -28.94 -9.00 7.72
C ILE A 26 -30.34 -8.80 8.25
N ASN A 27 -31.03 -7.75 7.82
CA ASN A 27 -32.32 -7.28 8.34
C ASN A 27 -32.30 -7.08 9.86
N ASN A 28 -31.24 -6.43 10.36
CA ASN A 28 -30.97 -6.19 11.79
C ASN A 28 -30.75 -7.46 12.65
N GLU A 29 -30.59 -8.63 12.04
CA GLU A 29 -30.20 -9.85 12.73
C GLU A 29 -28.73 -10.18 12.48
N LEU A 30 -27.98 -10.40 13.56
CA LEU A 30 -26.57 -10.78 13.47
C LEU A 30 -26.41 -12.17 12.83
N LEU A 31 -25.58 -12.25 11.79
CA LEU A 31 -25.17 -13.49 11.17
C LEU A 31 -24.09 -14.16 12.01
N LEU A 32 -24.51 -15.07 12.90
CA LEU A 32 -23.60 -15.77 13.82
C LEU A 32 -22.64 -16.74 13.12
N GLU A 33 -22.96 -17.18 11.90
CA GLU A 33 -22.16 -18.15 11.16
C GLU A 33 -22.07 -17.74 9.69
N PHE A 34 -20.85 -17.53 9.21
CA PHE A 34 -20.58 -17.21 7.81
C PHE A 34 -20.41 -18.49 6.98
N SER A 35 -21.53 -19.15 6.69
CA SER A 35 -21.57 -20.42 5.96
C SER A 35 -22.67 -20.49 4.90
N VAL A 36 -22.51 -21.37 3.90
CA VAL A 36 -23.50 -21.54 2.81
C VAL A 36 -24.89 -21.92 3.34
N PRO A 37 -25.05 -22.85 4.30
CA PRO A 37 -26.36 -23.17 4.85
C PRO A 37 -27.04 -21.95 5.44
N ARG A 38 -26.32 -21.17 6.26
CA ARG A 38 -26.87 -19.98 6.91
C ARG A 38 -27.24 -18.90 5.90
N LEU A 39 -26.40 -18.63 4.90
CA LEU A 39 -26.72 -17.69 3.82
C LEU A 39 -27.92 -18.18 2.99
N THR A 40 -28.06 -19.50 2.78
CA THR A 40 -29.20 -20.09 2.07
C THR A 40 -30.52 -19.93 2.85
N GLU A 41 -30.49 -19.99 4.18
CA GLU A 41 -31.67 -19.69 5.01
C GLU A 41 -32.12 -18.23 4.84
N VAL A 42 -31.16 -17.30 4.78
CA VAL A 42 -31.44 -15.86 4.73
C VAL A 42 -31.87 -15.42 3.32
N PHE A 43 -31.14 -15.83 2.30
CA PHE A 43 -31.29 -15.38 0.91
C PHE A 43 -32.12 -16.34 0.04
N GLY A 44 -32.42 -17.55 0.54
CA GLY A 44 -33.09 -18.60 -0.20
C GLY A 44 -32.12 -19.49 -1.00
N LYS A 45 -32.64 -20.31 -1.90
CA LYS A 45 -31.83 -21.26 -2.67
C LYS A 45 -30.93 -20.56 -3.72
N PRO A 46 -29.60 -20.73 -3.69
CA PRO A 46 -28.72 -20.17 -4.70
C PRO A 46 -28.69 -20.99 -5.99
N ARG A 47 -28.26 -20.35 -7.08
CA ARG A 47 -27.65 -21.04 -8.22
C ARG A 47 -26.19 -21.32 -7.89
N ILE A 48 -25.73 -22.53 -8.18
CA ILE A 48 -24.34 -22.94 -7.89
C ILE A 48 -23.58 -23.02 -9.20
N SER A 49 -22.39 -22.45 -9.24
CA SER A 49 -21.46 -22.54 -10.36
C SER A 49 -20.16 -23.15 -9.86
N LEU A 50 -19.79 -24.31 -10.39
CA LEU A 50 -18.54 -24.99 -10.01
C LEU A 50 -17.36 -24.36 -10.72
N ILE A 51 -16.25 -24.21 -10.02
CA ILE A 51 -15.00 -23.68 -10.55
C ILE A 51 -14.06 -24.87 -10.75
N THR A 52 -13.75 -25.15 -12.02
CA THR A 52 -12.97 -26.32 -12.43
C THR A 52 -11.51 -25.99 -12.76
N ASP A 53 -11.16 -24.71 -12.71
CA ASP A 53 -9.78 -24.25 -12.90
C ASP A 53 -8.90 -24.71 -11.72
N GLU A 54 -7.93 -25.57 -12.02
CA GLU A 54 -6.99 -26.10 -11.03
C GLU A 54 -6.17 -24.99 -10.36
N GLY A 55 -5.88 -23.89 -11.08
CA GLY A 55 -5.16 -22.73 -10.56
C GLY A 55 -5.99 -21.82 -9.65
N SER A 56 -7.31 -21.97 -9.64
CA SER A 56 -8.18 -21.16 -8.78
C SER A 56 -8.14 -21.63 -7.32
N PRO A 57 -8.12 -20.71 -6.33
CA PRO A 57 -8.29 -21.10 -4.92
C PRO A 57 -9.74 -21.51 -4.58
N TYR A 58 -10.68 -21.26 -5.49
CA TYR A 58 -12.10 -21.48 -5.29
C TYR A 58 -12.57 -22.78 -5.92
N LYS A 59 -13.52 -23.47 -5.26
CA LYS A 59 -14.16 -24.68 -5.80
C LYS A 59 -15.56 -24.41 -6.33
N ALA A 60 -16.25 -23.41 -5.79
CA ALA A 60 -17.61 -23.09 -6.19
C ALA A 60 -17.94 -21.62 -5.91
N MET A 61 -18.98 -21.15 -6.58
CA MET A 61 -19.59 -19.87 -6.31
C MET A 61 -21.11 -20.03 -6.21
N TYR A 62 -21.70 -19.41 -5.19
CA TYR A 62 -23.12 -19.45 -4.90
C TYR A 62 -23.72 -18.09 -5.24
N LEU A 63 -24.77 -18.08 -6.07
CA LEU A 63 -25.38 -16.86 -6.58
C LEU A 63 -26.86 -16.78 -6.25
N TRP A 64 -27.26 -15.67 -5.66
CA TRP A 64 -28.66 -15.31 -5.49
C TRP A 64 -29.05 -14.28 -6.56
N ASP A 65 -29.34 -14.82 -7.75
CA ASP A 65 -29.52 -14.06 -9.00
C ASP A 65 -30.45 -12.84 -8.85
N SER A 66 -31.64 -12.99 -8.25
CA SER A 66 -32.61 -11.91 -8.12
C SER A 66 -32.25 -10.86 -7.07
N LEU A 67 -31.35 -11.22 -6.14
CA LEU A 67 -30.88 -10.36 -5.06
C LEU A 67 -29.57 -9.63 -5.42
N GLY A 68 -28.89 -10.03 -6.51
CA GLY A 68 -27.60 -9.45 -6.88
C GLY A 68 -26.47 -9.82 -5.91
N VAL A 69 -26.60 -10.94 -5.19
CA VAL A 69 -25.65 -11.38 -4.16
C VAL A 69 -24.91 -12.64 -4.62
N TYR A 70 -23.63 -12.75 -4.31
CA TYR A 70 -22.84 -13.95 -4.56
C TYR A 70 -21.75 -14.15 -3.51
N VAL A 71 -21.30 -15.38 -3.33
CA VAL A 71 -20.17 -15.71 -2.45
C VAL A 71 -19.30 -16.78 -3.09
N PHE A 72 -17.99 -16.68 -2.90
CA PHE A 72 -17.03 -17.71 -3.29
C PHE A 72 -16.73 -18.66 -2.14
N GLU A 73 -16.68 -19.95 -2.46
CA GLU A 73 -16.26 -21.01 -1.55
C GLU A 73 -14.88 -21.51 -1.97
N LYS A 74 -13.93 -21.47 -1.04
CA LYS A 74 -12.57 -21.95 -1.21
C LYS A 74 -12.53 -23.48 -1.23
N LYS A 75 -11.41 -24.02 -1.72
CA LYS A 75 -11.16 -25.48 -1.75
C LYS A 75 -11.16 -26.13 -0.37
N ASP A 76 -10.86 -25.38 0.69
CA ASP A 76 -10.93 -25.80 2.09
C ASP A 76 -12.35 -25.68 2.71
N GLU A 77 -13.36 -25.40 1.87
CA GLU A 77 -14.77 -25.28 2.25
C GLU A 77 -15.12 -24.01 3.06
N THR A 78 -14.15 -23.12 3.27
CA THR A 78 -14.42 -21.80 3.87
C THR A 78 -14.96 -20.83 2.83
N LEU A 79 -15.75 -19.85 3.28
CA LEU A 79 -16.20 -18.75 2.42
C LEU A 79 -15.13 -17.64 2.39
N SER A 80 -14.90 -17.04 1.22
CA SER A 80 -13.97 -15.91 1.11
C SER A 80 -14.67 -14.56 1.22
N THR A 81 -15.54 -14.26 0.28
CA THR A 81 -16.06 -12.90 0.06
C THR A 81 -17.53 -12.97 -0.34
N LEU A 82 -18.39 -12.34 0.45
CA LEU A 82 -19.79 -12.10 0.13
C LEU A 82 -19.90 -10.77 -0.59
N ALA A 83 -20.39 -10.78 -1.82
CA ALA A 83 -20.40 -9.63 -2.70
C ALA A 83 -21.83 -9.26 -3.13
N PHE A 84 -22.05 -7.95 -3.24
CA PHE A 84 -23.31 -7.30 -3.58
C PHE A 84 -23.10 -6.45 -4.84
N ARG A 85 -23.65 -6.90 -5.96
CA ARG A 85 -23.54 -6.22 -7.25
C ARG A 85 -24.52 -5.04 -7.28
N VAL A 86 -24.03 -3.80 -7.21
CA VAL A 86 -24.90 -2.62 -7.09
C VAL A 86 -25.17 -1.90 -8.40
N VAL A 87 -24.32 -2.05 -9.42
CA VAL A 87 -24.52 -1.42 -10.72
C VAL A 87 -24.16 -2.34 -11.91
N ASP A 88 -24.71 -2.01 -13.06
CA ASP A 88 -24.36 -2.65 -14.33
C ASP A 88 -23.16 -1.98 -14.99
N ASP A 89 -21.96 -2.41 -14.63
CA ASP A 89 -20.72 -1.90 -15.22
C ASP A 89 -20.36 -2.63 -16.52
N LYS A 90 -20.74 -2.03 -17.66
CA LYS A 90 -20.52 -2.61 -19.00
C LYS A 90 -19.07 -2.51 -19.47
N ASP A 91 -18.29 -1.57 -18.96
CA ASP A 91 -16.90 -1.41 -19.37
C ASP A 91 -16.04 -2.48 -18.71
N TRP A 92 -16.29 -2.75 -17.43
CA TRP A 92 -15.70 -3.86 -16.72
C TRP A 92 -16.02 -5.20 -17.41
N GLN A 93 -17.29 -5.39 -17.77
CA GLN A 93 -17.78 -6.59 -18.46
C GLN A 93 -17.08 -6.89 -19.80
N ARG A 94 -16.67 -5.85 -20.54
CA ARG A 94 -15.93 -6.03 -21.81
C ARG A 94 -14.50 -6.49 -21.59
N ARG A 95 -13.92 -6.19 -20.42
CA ARG A 95 -12.54 -6.57 -20.07
C ARG A 95 -12.45 -8.01 -19.59
N VAL A 96 -13.47 -8.51 -18.88
CA VAL A 96 -13.46 -9.89 -18.38
C VAL A 96 -13.87 -10.91 -19.43
N THR A 97 -13.21 -12.07 -19.40
CA THR A 97 -13.45 -13.16 -20.37
C THR A 97 -14.81 -13.81 -20.16
N PHE A 98 -15.26 -14.52 -21.20
CA PHE A 98 -16.62 -15.03 -21.38
C PHE A 98 -17.18 -15.86 -20.21
N ASP A 99 -16.33 -16.61 -19.50
CA ASP A 99 -16.74 -17.47 -18.39
C ASP A 99 -17.33 -16.66 -17.22
N TYR A 100 -16.90 -15.40 -17.02
CA TYR A 100 -17.36 -14.57 -15.91
C TYR A 100 -18.88 -14.34 -15.88
N PHE A 101 -19.56 -14.31 -17.03
CA PHE A 101 -21.02 -14.11 -17.04
C PHE A 101 -21.80 -15.30 -16.48
N ALA A 102 -21.24 -16.51 -16.56
CA ALA A 102 -21.78 -17.66 -15.84
C ALA A 102 -21.64 -17.48 -14.32
N PHE A 103 -20.59 -16.76 -13.90
CA PHE A 103 -20.24 -16.47 -12.50
C PHE A 103 -20.70 -15.08 -12.03
N ARG A 104 -21.80 -14.53 -12.57
CA ARG A 104 -22.37 -13.26 -12.09
C ARG A 104 -23.85 -13.39 -11.73
N PRO A 105 -24.34 -12.72 -10.66
CA PRO A 105 -25.77 -12.60 -10.41
C PRO A 105 -26.48 -11.90 -11.57
N LYS A 106 -27.66 -12.39 -11.96
CA LYS A 106 -28.46 -11.79 -13.05
C LYS A 106 -29.01 -10.40 -12.72
N GLY A 107 -29.40 -10.18 -11.47
CA GLY A 107 -29.95 -8.92 -10.98
C GLY A 107 -28.91 -8.03 -10.29
N LEU A 108 -29.33 -6.81 -9.98
CA LEU A 108 -28.63 -5.90 -9.09
C LEU A 108 -29.16 -6.05 -7.67
N PHE A 109 -28.28 -5.85 -6.70
CA PHE A 109 -28.64 -5.59 -5.32
C PHE A 109 -29.36 -4.24 -5.24
N THR A 110 -30.55 -4.26 -4.65
CA THR A 110 -31.42 -3.09 -4.49
C THR A 110 -31.84 -2.90 -3.04
N GLY A 111 -31.13 -3.57 -2.12
CA GLY A 111 -31.32 -3.41 -0.68
C GLY A 111 -30.54 -2.22 -0.14
N ASP A 112 -30.68 -1.99 1.15
CA ASP A 112 -29.87 -1.03 1.90
C ASP A 112 -28.55 -1.70 2.29
N PHE A 113 -27.45 -0.96 2.16
CA PHE A 113 -26.12 -1.43 2.54
C PHE A 113 -25.42 -0.33 3.33
N THR A 114 -25.03 -0.64 4.56
CA THR A 114 -24.32 0.27 5.46
C THR A 114 -23.08 -0.36 6.06
N ILE A 115 -22.15 0.51 6.45
CA ILE A 115 -20.95 0.19 7.20
C ILE A 115 -21.05 0.96 8.50
N ALA A 116 -21.15 0.25 9.62
CA ALA A 116 -21.42 0.81 10.95
C ALA A 116 -22.58 1.82 10.95
N GLY A 117 -23.68 1.47 10.29
CA GLY A 117 -24.89 2.29 10.16
C GLY A 117 -24.77 3.50 9.22
N LYS A 118 -23.68 3.65 8.47
CA LYS A 118 -23.46 4.76 7.53
C LYS A 118 -23.38 4.25 6.09
N SER A 119 -23.80 5.09 5.14
CA SER A 119 -23.66 4.78 3.71
C SER A 119 -22.17 4.66 3.32
N PRO A 120 -21.78 3.73 2.41
CA PRO A 120 -20.44 3.65 1.85
C PRO A 120 -19.91 5.00 1.31
N LEU A 121 -20.78 5.83 0.74
CA LEU A 121 -20.41 7.16 0.23
C LEU A 121 -19.87 8.09 1.32
N SER A 122 -20.27 7.90 2.57
CA SER A 122 -19.79 8.73 3.70
C SER A 122 -18.34 8.46 4.09
N TYR A 123 -17.77 7.34 3.63
CA TYR A 123 -16.38 6.96 3.86
C TYR A 123 -15.43 7.50 2.78
N ILE A 124 -15.95 8.18 1.76
CA ILE A 124 -15.12 8.84 0.75
C ILE A 124 -14.46 10.06 1.39
N SER A 125 -13.17 9.93 1.68
CA SER A 125 -12.34 11.02 2.21
C SER A 125 -10.94 11.00 1.58
N LYS A 126 -10.19 12.08 1.76
CA LYS A 126 -8.83 12.21 1.23
C LYS A 126 -7.88 11.13 1.76
N GLU A 127 -8.13 10.68 2.98
CA GLU A 127 -7.29 9.76 3.73
C GLU A 127 -7.61 8.29 3.41
N ARG A 128 -8.78 7.98 2.83
CA ARG A 128 -9.24 6.60 2.62
C ARG A 128 -9.38 6.20 1.15
N CYS A 129 -9.55 7.16 0.24
CA CYS A 129 -9.70 6.89 -1.20
C CYS A 129 -8.39 7.07 -1.95
N THR A 130 -7.36 6.30 -1.60
CA THR A 130 -6.03 6.39 -2.21
C THR A 130 -5.73 5.25 -3.17
N ASP A 131 -6.52 4.18 -3.13
CA ASP A 131 -6.40 3.03 -4.04
C ASP A 131 -7.29 3.26 -5.29
N PRO A 132 -6.78 3.06 -6.52
CA PRO A 132 -7.57 3.23 -7.74
C PRO A 132 -8.63 2.12 -7.96
N PHE A 133 -8.54 0.99 -7.27
CA PHE A 133 -9.47 -0.14 -7.37
C PHE A 133 -10.72 0.02 -6.50
N GLY A 134 -10.63 0.72 -5.37
CA GLY A 134 -11.75 0.82 -4.45
C GLY A 134 -11.45 1.56 -3.15
N LEU A 135 -12.36 1.39 -2.21
CA LEU A 135 -12.27 1.92 -0.86
C LEU A 135 -12.45 0.76 0.12
N ASP A 136 -11.45 0.52 0.96
CA ASP A 136 -11.53 -0.48 2.01
C ASP A 136 -11.84 0.15 3.37
N VAL A 137 -12.74 -0.51 4.10
CA VAL A 137 -13.06 -0.19 5.49
C VAL A 137 -12.83 -1.42 6.33
N ALA A 138 -11.74 -1.42 7.08
CA ALA A 138 -11.47 -2.41 8.12
C ALA A 138 -12.40 -2.17 9.32
N LEU A 139 -12.99 -3.26 9.79
CA LEU A 139 -13.75 -3.42 11.04
C LEU A 139 -13.07 -4.54 11.84
N ASP A 140 -13.52 -4.80 13.06
CA ASP A 140 -12.92 -5.81 13.97
C ASP A 140 -12.53 -7.13 13.28
N THR A 141 -13.51 -7.93 12.84
CA THR A 141 -13.28 -9.23 12.17
C THR A 141 -13.68 -9.26 10.71
N TRP A 142 -13.97 -8.07 10.14
CA TRP A 142 -14.52 -7.93 8.80
C TRP A 142 -13.82 -6.81 8.05
N THR A 143 -13.68 -6.97 6.74
CA THR A 143 -13.30 -5.88 5.85
C THR A 143 -14.41 -5.69 4.82
N VAL A 144 -14.80 -4.44 4.61
CA VAL A 144 -15.71 -4.04 3.54
C VAL A 144 -14.93 -3.34 2.45
N SER A 145 -14.88 -3.95 1.27
CA SER A 145 -14.28 -3.38 0.07
C SER A 145 -15.36 -2.84 -0.85
N CYS A 146 -15.38 -1.52 -1.04
CA CYS A 146 -16.27 -0.85 -1.98
C CYS A 146 -15.53 -0.65 -3.31
N VAL A 147 -15.75 -1.58 -4.25
CA VAL A 147 -14.97 -1.66 -5.49
C VAL A 147 -15.46 -0.61 -6.48
N TYR A 148 -14.55 0.15 -7.09
CA TYR A 148 -14.92 1.18 -8.06
C TYR A 148 -15.38 0.59 -9.40
N THR A 149 -16.16 1.39 -10.14
CA THR A 149 -16.46 1.10 -11.55
C THR A 149 -15.19 1.11 -12.40
N GLU A 150 -15.15 0.32 -13.46
CA GLU A 150 -14.01 0.25 -14.39
C GLU A 150 -13.74 1.59 -15.07
N LYS A 151 -14.80 2.37 -15.34
CA LYS A 151 -14.66 3.73 -15.85
C LYS A 151 -13.86 4.58 -14.86
N LEU A 152 -14.27 4.59 -13.59
CA LEU A 152 -13.58 5.34 -12.56
C LEU A 152 -12.16 4.81 -12.37
N TYR A 153 -11.95 3.51 -12.22
CA TYR A 153 -10.61 2.89 -12.13
C TYR A 153 -9.67 3.36 -13.24
N LYS A 154 -10.13 3.39 -14.50
CA LYS A 154 -9.32 3.85 -15.65
C LYS A 154 -8.91 5.32 -15.55
N GLU A 155 -9.72 6.15 -14.92
CA GLU A 155 -9.41 7.55 -14.65
C GLU A 155 -8.47 7.73 -13.44
N LEU A 156 -8.46 6.76 -12.52
CA LEU A 156 -7.70 6.82 -11.27
C LEU A 156 -6.32 6.15 -11.34
N LYS A 157 -6.15 5.09 -12.13
CA LYS A 157 -4.97 4.20 -12.12
C LYS A 157 -3.61 4.90 -12.36
N ASP A 158 -3.62 6.05 -13.04
CA ASP A 158 -2.42 6.82 -13.38
C ASP A 158 -2.31 8.10 -12.53
N LEU A 159 -3.20 8.28 -11.54
CA LEU A 159 -3.20 9.42 -10.62
C LEU A 159 -2.44 9.09 -9.34
N SER A 160 -1.87 10.12 -8.71
CA SER A 160 -1.34 9.99 -7.35
C SER A 160 -2.45 9.79 -6.32
N LYS A 161 -2.13 9.17 -5.18
CA LYS A 161 -3.08 8.87 -4.09
C LYS A 161 -3.94 10.09 -3.68
N LYS A 162 -3.33 11.27 -3.57
CA LYS A 162 -4.03 12.53 -3.27
C LYS A 162 -5.02 12.97 -4.35
N ALA A 163 -4.66 12.78 -5.63
CA ALA A 163 -5.51 13.12 -6.76
C ALA A 163 -6.68 12.13 -6.90
N ILE A 164 -6.45 10.85 -6.58
CA ILE A 164 -7.48 9.81 -6.57
C ILE A 164 -8.65 10.22 -5.67
N ALA A 165 -8.38 10.55 -4.40
CA ALA A 165 -9.45 10.90 -3.48
C ALA A 165 -10.25 12.14 -3.92
N GLY A 166 -9.56 13.14 -4.50
CA GLY A 166 -10.20 14.32 -5.06
C GLY A 166 -11.13 14.02 -6.24
N ARG A 167 -10.77 13.04 -7.09
CA ARG A 167 -11.58 12.59 -8.22
C ARG A 167 -12.75 11.70 -7.78
N VAL A 168 -12.52 10.79 -6.83
CA VAL A 168 -13.56 9.90 -6.28
C VAL A 168 -14.67 10.71 -5.62
N ALA A 169 -14.34 11.76 -4.87
CA ALA A 169 -15.30 12.65 -4.21
C ALA A 169 -16.26 13.38 -5.18
N GLN A 170 -15.94 13.43 -6.47
CA GLN A 170 -16.79 14.04 -7.50
C GLN A 170 -17.73 13.02 -8.17
N GLU A 171 -17.56 11.72 -7.90
CA GLU A 171 -18.36 10.66 -8.49
C GLU A 171 -19.61 10.37 -7.63
N ALA A 172 -20.79 10.48 -8.24
CA ALA A 172 -22.05 10.24 -7.52
C ALA A 172 -22.31 8.75 -7.23
N MET A 173 -21.82 7.86 -8.10
CA MET A 173 -21.99 6.41 -8.00
C MET A 173 -20.66 5.71 -8.32
N PRO A 174 -19.67 5.81 -7.42
CA PRO A 174 -18.33 5.30 -7.69
C PRO A 174 -18.25 3.78 -7.67
N PHE A 175 -19.16 3.11 -6.95
CA PHE A 175 -19.04 1.70 -6.60
C PHE A 175 -19.77 0.76 -7.56
N ARG A 176 -19.08 -0.31 -7.95
CA ARG A 176 -19.55 -1.43 -8.78
C ARG A 176 -20.15 -2.55 -7.94
N ASP A 177 -19.43 -2.94 -6.90
CA ASP A 177 -19.75 -4.00 -5.95
C ASP A 177 -19.40 -3.55 -4.54
N TYR A 178 -20.17 -4.00 -3.55
CA TYR A 178 -19.72 -4.04 -2.16
C TYR A 178 -19.30 -5.46 -1.84
N GLU A 179 -18.11 -5.63 -1.32
CA GLU A 179 -17.51 -6.93 -1.02
C GLU A 179 -17.21 -7.00 0.47
N VAL A 180 -17.67 -8.06 1.11
CA VAL A 180 -17.55 -8.27 2.55
C VAL A 180 -16.74 -9.54 2.75
N SER A 181 -15.54 -9.38 3.31
CA SER A 181 -14.63 -10.49 3.58
C SER A 181 -14.50 -10.67 5.08
N TYR A 182 -14.70 -11.90 5.53
CA TYR A 182 -14.41 -12.29 6.90
C TYR A 182 -12.90 -12.50 7.02
N VAL A 183 -12.26 -11.68 7.84
CA VAL A 183 -10.83 -11.80 8.13
C VAL A 183 -10.74 -12.22 9.60
N PRO A 184 -10.64 -13.52 9.91
CA PRO A 184 -10.28 -13.92 11.27
C PRO A 184 -8.91 -13.32 11.56
N ASP A 185 -8.72 -12.73 12.75
CA ASP A 185 -7.55 -11.96 13.21
C ASP A 185 -6.17 -12.51 12.78
N GLU A 186 -6.07 -13.83 12.56
CA GLU A 186 -4.84 -14.52 12.18
C GLU A 186 -4.38 -14.27 10.72
N ALA A 187 -5.24 -13.77 9.82
CA ALA A 187 -4.93 -13.69 8.39
C ALA A 187 -4.24 -12.39 7.94
N TYR A 188 -4.44 -11.29 8.69
CA TYR A 188 -3.72 -10.03 8.50
C TYR A 188 -3.57 -9.39 9.89
N PRO A 189 -2.52 -9.73 10.67
CA PRO A 189 -2.25 -8.95 11.86
C PRO A 189 -2.07 -7.51 11.39
N SER A 190 -2.92 -6.60 11.85
CA SER A 190 -2.55 -5.19 11.81
C SER A 190 -1.18 -5.15 12.45
N LYS A 191 -0.13 -4.82 11.67
CA LYS A 191 1.16 -4.57 12.27
C LYS A 191 0.94 -3.35 13.14
N GLU A 192 0.73 -3.56 14.43
CA GLU A 192 0.80 -2.46 15.39
C GLU A 192 2.09 -1.72 15.06
N LYS A 193 1.97 -0.45 14.67
CA LYS A 193 3.14 0.37 14.33
C LYS A 193 4.05 0.35 15.56
N ASP A 194 5.28 -0.10 15.41
CA ASP A 194 6.26 -0.03 16.50
C ASP A 194 7.00 1.31 16.40
N PRO A 195 6.68 2.32 17.24
CA PRO A 195 7.34 3.62 17.20
C PRO A 195 8.84 3.54 17.50
N ASN A 196 9.31 2.44 18.09
CA ASN A 196 10.71 2.25 18.49
C ASN A 196 11.51 1.44 17.47
N LYS A 197 10.88 0.85 16.44
CA LYS A 197 11.57 0.03 15.44
C LYS A 197 12.76 0.73 14.80
N TRP A 198 12.57 2.01 14.49
CA TRP A 198 13.58 2.87 13.87
C TRP A 198 14.15 3.91 14.82
N ALA A 199 14.09 3.66 16.14
CA ALA A 199 14.80 4.49 17.10
C ALA A 199 16.28 4.56 16.70
N VAL A 200 16.82 5.78 16.63
CA VAL A 200 18.23 6.00 16.31
C VAL A 200 19.08 5.20 17.30
N PRO A 201 19.97 4.31 16.84
CA PRO A 201 20.78 3.50 17.74
C PRO A 201 21.60 4.39 18.67
N LEU A 202 21.77 3.97 19.93
CA LEU A 202 22.73 4.60 20.83
C LEU A 202 24.10 3.93 20.61
N SER A 203 25.14 4.74 20.50
CA SER A 203 26.53 4.25 20.47
C SER A 203 27.27 4.74 21.71
N GLU A 204 27.84 3.81 22.47
CA GLU A 204 28.75 4.12 23.57
C GLU A 204 30.16 4.49 23.08
N GLU A 205 30.48 4.10 21.84
CA GLU A 205 31.73 4.47 21.17
C GLU A 205 31.66 5.90 20.63
N LYS A 206 32.82 6.58 20.60
CA LYS A 206 33.02 7.81 19.84
C LYS A 206 32.56 7.59 18.38
N CYS A 207 31.67 8.46 17.93
CA CYS A 207 31.16 8.42 16.56
C CYS A 207 31.81 9.47 15.67
N LEU A 208 31.80 9.21 14.37
CA LEU A 208 32.18 10.18 13.35
C LEU A 208 31.22 11.37 13.35
N GLN A 209 31.77 12.56 13.10
CA GLN A 209 31.12 13.87 13.16
C GLN A 209 31.40 14.62 11.86
N PHE A 210 30.67 14.28 10.80
CA PHE A 210 30.77 14.97 9.52
C PHE A 210 29.97 16.29 9.54
N LYS A 211 30.59 17.36 9.03
CA LYS A 211 29.93 18.63 8.70
C LYS A 211 29.20 18.57 7.37
N SER A 212 29.76 17.83 6.40
CA SER A 212 29.11 17.61 5.11
C SER A 212 28.13 16.45 5.19
N PHE A 213 26.84 16.75 5.05
CA PHE A 213 25.79 15.74 5.10
C PHE A 213 25.87 14.77 3.91
N ASN A 214 26.08 15.28 2.69
CA ASN A 214 26.16 14.43 1.50
C ASN A 214 27.41 13.53 1.53
N PHE A 215 28.53 14.01 2.09
CA PHE A 215 29.69 13.14 2.35
C PHE A 215 29.40 12.07 3.41
N LYS A 216 28.66 12.41 4.47
CA LYS A 216 28.16 11.42 5.44
C LYS A 216 27.31 10.35 4.74
N LEU A 217 26.41 10.74 3.84
CA LEU A 217 25.57 9.79 3.10
C LEU A 217 26.42 8.84 2.24
N ALA A 218 27.49 9.31 1.60
CA ALA A 218 28.40 8.44 0.85
C ALA A 218 29.09 7.40 1.77
N VAL A 219 29.52 7.81 2.96
CA VAL A 219 30.08 6.89 3.97
C VAL A 219 29.03 5.89 4.46
N VAL A 220 27.78 6.33 4.63
CA VAL A 220 26.66 5.44 4.97
C VAL A 220 26.37 4.47 3.84
N GLN A 221 26.37 4.90 2.57
CA GLN A 221 26.23 4.02 1.41
C GLN A 221 27.19 2.84 1.49
N GLU A 222 28.48 3.16 1.66
CA GLU A 222 29.54 2.16 1.74
C GLU A 222 29.37 1.22 2.94
N LEU A 223 29.18 1.76 4.15
CA LEU A 223 29.14 0.94 5.36
C LEU A 223 27.83 0.18 5.56
N MET A 224 26.68 0.75 5.17
CA MET A 224 25.35 0.20 5.45
C MET A 224 24.81 -0.68 4.32
N TYR A 225 25.05 -0.30 3.06
CA TYR A 225 24.43 -0.97 1.91
C TYR A 225 25.42 -1.83 1.13
N VAL A 226 26.68 -1.39 1.00
CA VAL A 226 27.72 -2.17 0.30
C VAL A 226 28.32 -3.22 1.23
N GLN A 227 28.91 -2.79 2.35
CA GLN A 227 29.56 -3.70 3.30
C GLN A 227 28.59 -4.32 4.31
N GLU A 228 27.42 -3.70 4.48
CA GLU A 228 26.38 -4.10 5.43
C GLU A 228 26.82 -4.22 6.90
N VAL A 229 27.84 -3.49 7.31
CA VAL A 229 28.39 -3.49 8.69
C VAL A 229 27.75 -2.42 9.59
N LEU A 230 27.21 -1.34 9.03
CA LEU A 230 26.47 -0.32 9.76
C LEU A 230 24.99 -0.73 9.83
N LYS A 231 24.46 -0.96 11.04
CA LYS A 231 23.11 -1.46 11.28
C LYS A 231 22.27 -0.48 12.14
N PRO A 232 20.93 -0.53 12.04
CA PRO A 232 20.13 -1.33 11.11
C PRO A 232 20.26 -0.85 9.64
N LYS A 233 20.06 -1.75 8.67
CA LYS A 233 19.96 -1.37 7.24
C LYS A 233 18.65 -0.63 7.06
N PHE A 234 18.70 0.66 6.75
CA PHE A 234 17.53 1.52 6.71
C PHE A 234 16.64 1.22 5.50
N ASP A 235 15.33 1.25 5.70
CA ASP A 235 14.31 1.10 4.66
C ASP A 235 13.24 2.18 4.84
N VAL A 236 13.09 3.03 3.82
CA VAL A 236 12.19 4.19 3.84
C VAL A 236 10.72 3.79 3.92
N TYR A 237 10.31 2.69 3.27
CA TYR A 237 8.93 2.25 3.27
C TYR A 237 8.55 1.69 4.63
N ASP A 238 9.39 0.83 5.19
CA ASP A 238 9.20 0.27 6.52
C ASP A 238 9.32 1.36 7.62
N PHE A 239 10.21 2.34 7.45
CA PHE A 239 10.30 3.52 8.32
C PHE A 239 8.99 4.30 8.33
N CYS A 240 8.45 4.60 7.14
CA CYS A 240 7.22 5.37 7.01
C CYS A 240 5.98 4.59 7.50
N GLU A 241 5.92 3.27 7.26
CA GLU A 241 4.87 2.38 7.77
C GLU A 241 4.82 2.42 9.32
N ASN A 242 5.98 2.45 9.97
CA ASN A 242 6.11 2.41 11.44
C ASN A 242 6.15 3.81 12.08
N TYR A 243 6.09 4.89 11.30
CA TYR A 243 6.13 6.25 11.86
C TYR A 243 4.77 6.61 12.49
N THR A 244 4.79 7.02 13.76
CA THR A 244 3.57 7.22 14.56
C THR A 244 3.17 8.69 14.75
N LYS A 245 4.07 9.65 14.50
CA LYS A 245 3.78 11.07 14.73
C LYS A 245 2.84 11.67 13.67
N ARG A 246 2.85 11.10 12.47
CA ARG A 246 1.94 11.39 11.35
C ARG A 246 2.06 10.27 10.32
N ASP A 247 1.11 10.19 9.40
CA ASP A 247 1.27 9.34 8.22
C ASP A 247 2.25 9.99 7.22
N ILE A 248 3.11 9.15 6.67
CA ILE A 248 4.10 9.51 5.66
C ILE A 248 3.93 8.49 4.53
N ASP A 249 3.63 8.98 3.34
CA ASP A 249 3.72 8.19 2.13
C ASP A 249 5.01 8.60 1.40
N PRO A 250 6.02 7.72 1.30
CA PRO A 250 7.26 8.05 0.60
C PRO A 250 7.03 8.56 -0.81
N GLU A 251 5.98 8.07 -1.49
CA GLU A 251 5.66 8.42 -2.87
C GLU A 251 5.09 9.84 -3.04
N GLU A 252 4.54 10.44 -1.99
CA GLU A 252 3.99 11.80 -2.05
C GLU A 252 5.06 12.89 -2.19
N TYR A 253 6.32 12.54 -1.90
CA TYR A 253 7.45 13.46 -1.97
C TYR A 253 8.02 13.59 -3.38
N TYR A 254 7.69 12.69 -4.31
CA TYR A 254 8.24 12.68 -5.67
C TYR A 254 9.78 12.78 -5.67
N PHE A 255 10.31 13.94 -6.05
CA PHE A 255 11.74 14.25 -6.13
C PHE A 255 12.26 15.03 -4.91
N GLU A 256 11.45 15.19 -3.86
CA GLU A 256 11.84 15.90 -2.63
C GLU A 256 12.31 14.94 -1.54
N ILE A 257 13.20 15.43 -0.68
CA ILE A 257 13.69 14.66 0.47
C ILE A 257 12.61 14.59 1.55
N ILE A 258 12.34 13.38 2.05
CA ILE A 258 11.48 13.17 3.23
C ILE A 258 12.18 13.72 4.48
N PRO A 259 11.64 14.75 5.16
CA PRO A 259 12.34 15.43 6.26
C PRO A 259 12.71 14.52 7.43
N GLU A 260 11.82 13.59 7.78
CA GLU A 260 12.02 12.63 8.87
C GLU A 260 13.14 11.64 8.57
N VAL A 261 13.22 11.18 7.32
CA VAL A 261 14.29 10.29 6.86
C VAL A 261 15.63 11.02 6.86
N LYS A 262 15.65 12.25 6.33
CA LYS A 262 16.84 13.12 6.40
C LYS A 262 17.31 13.29 7.84
N LYS A 263 16.38 13.57 8.75
CA LYS A 263 16.69 13.74 10.17
C LYS A 263 17.25 12.45 10.78
N TRP A 264 16.69 11.30 10.43
CA TRP A 264 17.22 10.00 10.88
C TRP A 264 18.67 9.80 10.43
N PHE A 265 19.00 10.03 9.16
CA PHE A 265 20.39 9.92 8.69
C PHE A 265 21.32 11.01 9.25
N GLN A 266 20.82 12.20 9.56
CA GLN A 266 21.59 13.22 10.27
C GLN A 266 21.97 12.74 11.67
N ASP A 267 21.05 12.09 12.37
CA ASP A 267 21.24 11.62 13.75
C ASP A 267 21.91 10.25 13.86
N LEU A 268 21.93 9.46 12.77
CA LEU A 268 22.55 8.14 12.73
C LEU A 268 24.01 8.21 13.21
N PRO A 269 24.37 7.55 14.34
CA PRO A 269 25.75 7.44 14.75
C PRO A 269 26.50 6.45 13.86
N ILE A 270 27.72 6.84 13.47
CA ILE A 270 28.66 5.97 12.77
C ILE A 270 29.84 5.73 13.72
N PRO A 271 29.99 4.53 14.31
CA PRO A 271 31.10 4.23 15.21
C PRO A 271 32.46 4.47 14.54
N ALA A 272 33.40 5.09 15.26
CA ALA A 272 34.72 5.42 14.71
C ALA A 272 35.54 4.18 14.32
N SER A 273 35.25 3.03 14.92
CA SER A 273 35.81 1.72 14.57
C SER A 273 35.56 1.34 13.11
N LEU A 274 34.43 1.77 12.52
CA LEU A 274 34.10 1.51 11.11
C LEU A 274 34.83 2.43 10.14
N ALA A 275 35.41 3.55 10.60
CA ALA A 275 36.08 4.53 9.74
C ALA A 275 37.19 3.93 8.86
N SER A 276 37.91 2.96 9.42
CA SER A 276 39.03 2.31 8.75
C SER A 276 38.61 1.38 7.61
N LEU A 277 37.33 1.00 7.55
CA LEU A 277 36.77 0.15 6.50
C LEU A 277 36.43 0.92 5.23
N VAL A 278 36.30 2.24 5.32
CA VAL A 278 36.01 3.10 4.16
C VAL A 278 37.30 3.32 3.38
N THR A 279 37.51 2.50 2.36
CA THR A 279 38.70 2.59 1.48
C THR A 279 38.39 3.20 0.11
N GLU A 280 37.14 3.10 -0.30
CA GLU A 280 36.62 3.58 -1.58
C GLU A 280 35.23 4.18 -1.36
N LEU A 281 34.90 5.23 -2.11
CA LEU A 281 33.55 5.76 -2.21
C LEU A 281 33.15 5.83 -3.68
N TYR A 282 32.09 5.12 -4.03
CA TYR A 282 31.55 5.08 -5.38
C TYR A 282 30.26 5.90 -5.48
N PHE A 283 30.25 6.91 -6.34
CA PHE A 283 29.12 7.82 -6.54
C PHE A 283 28.32 7.44 -7.80
N ASP A 284 27.10 6.96 -7.60
CA ASP A 284 26.18 6.55 -8.65
C ASP A 284 24.77 7.02 -8.32
N GLY A 285 24.04 7.52 -9.32
CA GLY A 285 22.67 8.00 -9.15
C GLY A 285 21.73 6.91 -8.62
N GLY A 286 22.03 5.64 -8.92
CA GLY A 286 21.29 4.47 -8.46
C GLY A 286 21.72 3.93 -7.09
N ASN A 287 22.61 4.60 -6.35
CA ASN A 287 22.99 4.15 -5.01
C ASN A 287 21.78 4.12 -4.06
N GLU A 288 21.65 3.01 -3.33
CA GLU A 288 20.50 2.72 -2.47
C GLU A 288 20.19 3.83 -1.45
N ILE A 289 21.22 4.49 -0.89
CA ILE A 289 21.04 5.59 0.07
C ILE A 289 20.18 6.74 -0.48
N TYR A 290 20.30 7.06 -1.77
CA TYR A 290 19.60 8.21 -2.35
C TYR A 290 18.11 7.91 -2.49
N ALA A 291 17.78 6.69 -2.93
CA ALA A 291 16.41 6.18 -2.97
C ALA A 291 15.78 6.09 -1.57
N GLN A 292 16.57 5.98 -0.50
CA GLN A 292 16.01 6.08 0.86
C GLN A 292 15.56 7.50 1.21
N LEU A 293 16.27 8.53 0.75
CA LEU A 293 15.90 9.93 1.04
C LEU A 293 14.84 10.47 0.07
N ILE A 294 14.94 10.09 -1.21
CA ILE A 294 14.07 10.49 -2.31
C ILE A 294 13.73 9.24 -3.13
N PRO A 295 12.62 8.53 -2.85
CA PRO A 295 12.29 7.24 -3.46
C PRO A 295 12.24 7.23 -4.99
N PHE A 296 11.88 8.35 -5.61
CA PHE A 296 11.80 8.50 -7.06
C PHE A 296 12.92 9.34 -7.66
N TRP A 297 14.05 9.53 -6.95
CA TRP A 297 15.17 10.26 -7.52
C TRP A 297 15.71 9.52 -8.75
N ASP A 298 15.82 10.25 -9.84
CA ASP A 298 16.30 9.75 -11.13
C ASP A 298 17.82 9.91 -11.30
N GLY A 299 18.48 10.55 -10.34
CA GLY A 299 19.92 10.78 -10.37
C GLY A 299 20.36 12.00 -11.19
N GLU A 300 19.43 12.81 -11.71
CA GLU A 300 19.75 13.86 -12.69
C GLU A 300 20.03 15.25 -12.09
N ASP A 301 19.61 15.52 -10.84
CA ASP A 301 19.82 16.81 -10.17
C ASP A 301 21.04 16.86 -9.23
N ASP A 302 21.29 18.04 -8.64
CA ASP A 302 22.45 18.36 -7.80
C ASP A 302 22.20 18.16 -6.30
N VAL A 303 21.07 17.56 -5.90
CA VAL A 303 20.64 17.52 -4.49
C VAL A 303 21.64 16.79 -3.58
N PHE A 304 22.36 15.81 -4.14
CA PHE A 304 23.36 15.01 -3.44
C PHE A 304 24.82 15.42 -3.74
N ASP A 305 25.03 16.50 -4.51
CA ASP A 305 26.36 17.02 -4.81
C ASP A 305 27.12 17.41 -3.53
N ILE A 306 28.45 17.25 -3.57
CA ILE A 306 29.33 17.64 -2.46
C ILE A 306 29.95 18.99 -2.81
N GLU A 307 29.24 20.06 -2.48
CA GLU A 307 29.71 21.43 -2.72
C GLU A 307 30.84 21.83 -1.77
N SER A 308 30.78 21.36 -0.52
CA SER A 308 31.75 21.66 0.53
C SER A 308 32.17 20.42 1.30
N LEU A 309 33.46 20.37 1.61
CA LEU A 309 34.11 19.35 2.42
C LEU A 309 35.23 19.99 3.21
N THR A 310 35.35 19.65 4.49
CA THR A 310 36.40 20.19 5.35
C THR A 310 37.48 19.16 5.67
N GLU A 311 38.63 19.64 6.10
CA GLU A 311 39.73 18.83 6.65
C GLU A 311 39.26 17.90 7.79
N VAL A 312 38.29 18.36 8.59
CA VAL A 312 37.70 17.56 9.67
C VAL A 312 36.85 16.41 9.10
N ASP A 313 36.18 16.60 7.97
CA ASP A 313 35.38 15.54 7.35
C ASP A 313 36.26 14.43 6.80
N ILE A 314 37.27 14.80 6.00
CA ILE A 314 38.08 13.83 5.28
C ILE A 314 39.05 13.05 6.17
N SER A 315 39.53 13.68 7.24
CA SER A 315 40.43 13.03 8.22
C SER A 315 39.73 11.94 9.04
N GLN A 316 38.40 11.88 9.01
CA GLN A 316 37.62 10.86 9.72
C GLN A 316 37.55 9.53 9.00
N VAL A 317 37.95 9.44 7.73
CA VAL A 317 38.04 8.21 6.94
C VAL A 317 39.49 7.99 6.49
N PRO A 318 40.40 7.64 7.41
CA PRO A 318 41.84 7.71 7.18
C PRO A 318 42.37 6.73 6.12
N ASN A 319 41.59 5.71 5.77
CA ASN A 319 41.94 4.70 4.79
C ASN A 319 41.33 4.93 3.41
N LEU A 320 40.55 6.01 3.23
CA LEU A 320 39.97 6.37 1.94
C LEU A 320 41.09 6.67 0.94
N LYS A 321 41.14 5.93 -0.16
CA LYS A 321 42.17 6.04 -1.19
C LYS A 321 41.61 6.41 -2.54
N THR A 322 40.39 5.99 -2.83
CA THR A 322 39.77 6.17 -4.14
C THR A 322 38.38 6.76 -3.98
N ILE A 323 38.09 7.76 -4.81
CA ILE A 323 36.73 8.22 -5.06
C ILE A 323 36.47 7.97 -6.55
N ASP A 324 35.40 7.27 -6.85
CA ASP A 324 34.99 6.92 -8.22
C ASP A 324 33.50 7.23 -8.38
N GLY A 325 33.00 7.26 -9.61
CA GLY A 325 31.59 7.43 -9.87
C GLY A 325 31.26 7.94 -11.26
N THR A 326 30.01 7.70 -11.63
CA THR A 326 29.41 8.12 -12.90
C THR A 326 28.42 9.29 -12.72
N ALA A 327 28.10 9.63 -11.47
CA ALA A 327 27.15 10.66 -11.09
C ALA A 327 27.66 11.46 -9.86
N ILE A 328 26.93 12.52 -9.49
CA ILE A 328 27.17 13.39 -8.31
C ILE A 328 28.47 14.17 -8.40
N LEU A 329 28.35 15.48 -8.55
CA LEU A 329 29.49 16.36 -8.74
C LEU A 329 30.09 16.79 -7.41
N MET A 330 31.42 16.89 -7.42
CA MET A 330 32.18 17.54 -6.38
C MET A 330 32.74 18.84 -6.93
N SER A 331 32.66 19.91 -6.13
CA SER A 331 33.29 21.18 -6.52
C SER A 331 34.81 21.01 -6.68
N GLU A 332 35.44 21.83 -7.51
CA GLU A 332 36.90 21.78 -7.70
C GLU A 332 37.67 21.97 -6.39
N GLN A 333 37.11 22.75 -5.46
CA GLN A 333 37.68 22.92 -4.13
C GLN A 333 37.69 21.60 -3.34
N VAL A 334 36.59 20.84 -3.38
CA VAL A 334 36.48 19.52 -2.74
C VAL A 334 37.44 18.52 -3.39
N LYS A 335 37.51 18.47 -4.73
CA LYS A 335 38.44 17.59 -5.43
C LYS A 335 39.90 17.90 -5.08
N ASN A 336 40.27 19.17 -5.03
CA ASN A 336 41.63 19.59 -4.66
C ASN A 336 41.97 19.23 -3.21
N LEU A 337 41.03 19.40 -2.29
CA LEU A 337 41.18 18.93 -0.91
C LEU A 337 41.43 17.42 -0.86
N CYS A 338 40.61 16.61 -1.54
CA CYS A 338 40.77 15.16 -1.58
C CYS A 338 42.15 14.74 -2.14
N LYS A 339 42.57 15.35 -3.26
CA LYS A 339 43.90 15.10 -3.85
C LYS A 339 45.04 15.46 -2.91
N SER A 340 44.92 16.55 -2.16
CA SER A 340 45.91 16.95 -1.15
C SER A 340 46.09 15.93 -0.02
N LYS A 341 45.10 15.04 0.17
CA LYS A 341 45.13 13.91 1.12
C LYS A 341 45.55 12.59 0.48
N GLY A 342 45.96 12.61 -0.79
CA GLY A 342 46.39 11.42 -1.51
C GLY A 342 45.24 10.56 -2.02
N ILE A 343 44.01 11.08 -2.05
CA ILE A 343 42.85 10.39 -2.62
C ILE A 343 42.88 10.56 -4.13
N SER A 344 42.77 9.44 -4.84
CA SER A 344 42.72 9.37 -6.29
C SER A 344 41.27 9.42 -6.78
N PHE A 345 41.07 10.02 -7.96
CA PHE A 345 39.79 9.98 -8.67
C PHE A 345 39.93 9.07 -9.88
N THR A 346 39.06 8.07 -9.98
CA THR A 346 38.88 7.24 -11.18
C THR A 346 37.61 7.68 -11.91
N ASN A 347 37.62 7.52 -13.24
CA ASN A 347 36.55 7.96 -14.16
C ASN A 347 35.94 6.73 -14.83
#